data_AF-A0A946GKA5-F1
#
_entry.id   AF-A0A946GKA5-F1
#
_cell.length_a   1.000
_cell.length_b   1.000
_cell.length_c   1.000
_cell.angle_alpha   90.00
_cell.angle_beta   90.00
_cell.angle_gamma   90.00
#
_symmetry.space_group_name_H-M   'P 1'
#
loop_
_entity.id
_entity.type
_entity.pdbx_description
1 polymer ?
#
loop_
_entity_poly.entity_id
_entity_poly.type
_entity_poly.pdbx_seq_one_letter_code
_entity_poly.pdbx_strand_id
1 'polypeptide(L)' 'MPVGIKVRDNESIDRALRRFKRSVNRSRILRIFRGNMAYTKPSEERRLARQKAARNSRRRPRY' A
#
# COMPACT_ATOMS: atom_id res chain seq x y z
N MET A 1 -8.98 9.44 2.27
CA MET A 1 -8.90 9.54 0.79
C MET A 1 -9.86 8.51 0.21
N PRO A 2 -11.05 8.91 -0.24
CA PRO A 2 -12.02 7.98 -0.80
C PRO A 2 -11.43 7.36 -2.07
N VAL A 3 -11.34 6.02 -2.10
CA VAL A 3 -10.82 5.27 -3.26
C VAL A 3 -11.97 4.99 -4.22
N GLY A 4 -12.65 6.06 -4.67
CA GLY A 4 -13.67 6.00 -5.71
C GLY A 4 -13.05 6.34 -7.06
N ILE A 5 -13.15 5.45 -8.04
CA ILE A 5 -12.73 5.74 -9.41
C ILE A 5 -13.96 5.94 -10.26
N LYS A 6 -14.03 7.10 -10.93
CA LYS A 6 -15.04 7.35 -11.96
C LYS A 6 -14.62 6.62 -13.23
N VAL A 7 -15.46 5.68 -13.67
CA VAL A 7 -15.31 5.00 -14.95
C VAL A 7 -15.60 6.02 -16.06
N ARG A 8 -14.81 6.01 -17.13
CA ARG A 8 -15.02 6.88 -18.29
C ARG A 8 -15.77 6.07 -19.35
N ASP A 9 -16.60 6.74 -20.15
CA ASP A 9 -17.54 6.08 -21.08
C ASP A 9 -16.85 5.22 -22.16
N ASN A 10 -15.59 5.51 -22.52
CA ASN A 10 -14.80 4.75 -23.50
C ASN A 10 -13.71 3.86 -22.88
N GLU A 11 -13.88 3.42 -21.62
CA GLU A 11 -12.91 2.55 -20.96
C GLU A 11 -13.38 1.08 -20.89
N SER A 12 -12.51 0.16 -21.30
CA SER A 12 -12.71 -1.27 -21.04
C SER A 12 -12.70 -1.54 -19.52
N ILE A 13 -13.67 -2.34 -19.05
CA ILE A 13 -13.86 -2.73 -17.64
C ILE A 13 -12.54 -3.18 -16.99
N ASP A 14 -11.70 -3.93 -17.71
CA ASP A 14 -10.41 -4.41 -17.21
C ASP A 14 -9.44 -3.26 -16.85
N ARG A 15 -9.40 -2.20 -17.66
CA ARG A 15 -8.56 -1.02 -17.37
C ARG A 15 -9.07 -0.29 -16.12
N ALA A 16 -10.39 -0.17 -15.97
CA ALA A 16 -10.98 0.44 -14.78
C ALA A 16 -10.62 -0.34 -13.51
N LEU A 17 -10.68 -1.68 -13.55
CA LEU A 17 -10.28 -2.56 -12.44
C LEU A 17 -8.78 -2.43 -12.12
N ARG A 18 -7.91 -2.35 -13.13
CA ARG A 18 -6.47 -2.14 -12.92
C ARG A 18 -6.18 -0.80 -12.24
N ARG A 19 -6.85 0.28 -12.64
CA ARG A 19 -6.72 1.59 -11.97
C ARG A 19 -7.23 1.53 -10.54
N PHE A 20 -8.34 0.83 -10.31
CA PHE A 20 -8.90 0.64 -8.97
C PHE A 20 -7.90 -0.06 -8.05
N LYS A 21 -7.36 -1.20 -8.51
CA LYS A 21 -6.31 -1.93 -7.78
C LYS A 21 -5.09 -1.06 -7.49
N ARG A 22 -4.64 -0.26 -8.47
CA ARG A 22 -3.52 0.67 -8.28
C ARG A 22 -3.82 1.76 -7.25
N SER A 23 -5.03 2.32 -7.27
CA SER A 23 -5.47 3.35 -6.32
C SER A 23 -5.58 2.81 -4.90
N VAL A 24 -6.16 1.60 -4.72
CA VAL A 24 -6.21 0.88 -3.43
C VAL A 24 -4.80 0.58 -2.90
N ASN A 25 -3.89 0.14 -3.76
CA ASN A 25 -2.51 -0.13 -3.35
C ASN A 25 -1.76 1.17 -2.98
N ARG A 26 -2.04 2.27 -3.67
CA ARG A 26 -1.45 3.59 -3.38
C ARG A 26 -1.95 4.15 -2.06
N SER A 27 -3.23 4.01 -1.75
CA SER A 27 -3.82 4.47 -0.48
C SER A 27 -3.36 3.66 0.73
N ARG A 28 -2.83 2.44 0.51
CA ARG A 28 -2.35 1.52 1.54
C ARG A 28 -3.41 1.19 2.61
N ILE A 29 -4.69 1.34 2.27
CA ILE A 29 -5.80 1.22 3.22
C ILE A 29 -5.84 -0.16 3.89
N LEU A 30 -5.60 -1.23 3.11
CA LEU A 30 -5.53 -2.60 3.60
C LEU A 30 -4.36 -2.84 4.56
N ARG A 31 -3.25 -2.11 4.39
CA ARG A 31 -2.08 -2.24 5.26
C ARG A 31 -2.32 -1.54 6.59
N ILE A 32 -2.97 -0.37 6.56
CA ILE A 32 -3.36 0.38 7.77
C ILE A 32 -4.37 -0.43 8.55
N PHE A 33 -5.42 -0.91 7.88
CA PHE A 33 -6.44 -1.77 8.48
C PHE A 33 -5.80 -2.94 9.22
N ARG A 34 -4.93 -3.72 8.54
CA ARG A 34 -4.23 -4.85 9.15
C ARG A 34 -3.33 -4.46 10.33
N GLY A 35 -2.66 -3.31 10.25
CA GLY A 35 -1.81 -2.81 11.35
C GLY A 35 -2.61 -2.38 12.58
N ASN A 36 -3.87 -1.95 12.38
CA ASN A 36 -4.76 -1.49 13.45
C ASN A 36 -5.61 -2.62 14.06
N MET A 37 -5.55 -3.85 13.52
CA MET A 37 -6.35 -4.98 14.05
C MET A 37 -5.92 -5.39 15.46
N ALA A 38 -4.67 -5.10 15.86
CA ALA A 38 -4.14 -5.44 17.18
C ALA A 38 -3.22 -4.33 17.69
N TYR A 39 -3.17 -4.16 19.01
CA TYR A 39 -2.20 -3.26 19.63
C TYR A 39 -0.78 -3.78 19.41
N THR A 40 0.08 -2.93 18.86
CA THR A 40 1.51 -3.22 18.72
C THR A 40 2.27 -2.26 19.61
N LYS A 41 3.14 -2.80 20.49
CA LYS A 41 3.97 -1.96 21.37
C LYS A 41 4.88 -1.04 20.53
N PRO A 42 5.11 0.22 20.93
CA PRO A 42 5.95 1.15 20.17
C PRO A 42 7.40 0.66 19.93
N SER A 43 7.92 -0.22 20.79
CA SER A 43 9.23 -0.86 20.56
C SER A 43 9.22 -1.80 19.37
N GLU A 44 8.16 -2.60 19.24
CA GLU A 44 7.98 -3.58 18.18
C GLU A 44 7.74 -2.88 16.84
N GLU A 45 6.93 -1.83 16.82
CA GLU A 45 6.73 -1.02 15.61
C GLU A 45 8.05 -0.41 15.10
N ARG A 46 8.85 0.19 16.00
CA ARG A 46 10.17 0.73 15.66
C ARG A 46 11.14 -0.34 15.17
N ARG A 47 11.08 -1.56 15.73
CA ARG A 47 11.90 -2.70 15.30
C ARG A 47 11.53 -3.14 13.88
N LEU A 48 10.24 -3.32 13.60
CA LEU A 48 9.73 -3.68 12.28
C LEU A 48 10.02 -2.61 11.23
N ALA A 49 9.91 -1.33 11.58
CA ALA A 49 10.25 -0.21 10.70
C ALA A 49 11.73 -0.24 10.28
N ARG A 50 12.66 -0.47 11.21
CA ARG A 50 14.10 -0.61 10.92
C ARG A 50 14.40 -1.79 10.00
N GLN A 51 13.85 -2.97 10.30
CA GLN A 51 14.03 -4.15 9.45
C GLN A 51 13.51 -3.92 8.03
N LYS A 52 12.36 -3.26 7.90
CA LYS A 52 11.78 -2.92 6.61
C LYS A 52 12.65 -1.92 5.83
N ALA A 53 13.20 -0.90 6.50
CA ALA A 53 14.11 0.05 5.89
C ALA A 53 15.37 -0.65 5.34
N ALA A 54 15.97 -1.55 6.14
CA ALA A 54 17.13 -2.36 5.72
C ALA A 54 16.80 -3.28 4.54
N ARG A 55 15.60 -3.89 4.52
CA ARG A 55 15.15 -4.69 3.38
C ARG A 55 14.97 -3.84 2.12
N ASN A 56 14.43 -2.64 2.25
CA ASN A 56 14.23 -1.73 1.13
C ASN A 56 15.56 -1.18 0.59
N SER A 57 16.53 -0.87 1.45
CA SER A 57 17.84 -0.40 1.02
C SER A 57 18.59 -1.49 0.25
N ARG A 58 18.52 -2.75 0.69
CA ARG A 58 19.06 -3.91 -0.05
C ARG A 58 18.45 -4.11 -1.43
N ARG A 59 17.17 -3.78 -1.61
CA ARG A 59 16.45 -3.95 -2.89
C ARG A 59 16.64 -2.79 -3.86
N ARG A 60 17.16 -1.64 -3.42
CA ARG A 60 17.50 -0.55 -4.34
C ARG A 60 18.72 -1.00 -5.13
N PRO A 61 18.64 -1.06 -6.49
CA PRO A 61 19.83 -1.33 -7.27
C PRO A 61 20.89 -0.28 -6.91
N ARG A 62 22.04 -0.77 -6.44
CA ARG A 62 23.26 0.04 -6.48
C ARG A 62 23.58 0.13 -7.95
N TYR A 63 23.63 1.35 -8.48
CA TYR A 63 24.12 1.59 -9.83
C TYR A 63 25.44 0.86 -10.04
#